data_AF-A0A4V2JHP7-F1
#
_entry.id   AF-A0A4V2JHP7-F1
#
_cell.length_a   1.000
_cell.length_b   1.000
_cell.length_c   1.000
_cell.angle_alpha   90.00
_cell.angle_beta   90.00
_cell.angle_gamma   90.00
#
_symmetry.space_group_name_H-M   'P 1'
#
loop_
_entity.id
_entity.type
_entity.pdbx_description
1 polymer ?
#
loop_
_entity_poly.entity_id
_entity_poly.type
_entity_poly.pdbx_seq_one_letter_code
_entity_poly.pdbx_strand_id
1 'polypeptide(L)'
;MSETLPGRRIEIAWPGVGFTVTAELDDRNPELADALWESLPYQSLQGHALVAGEHLYHVAPIHSLLHTHASYKIADRREAPDGTVFCSALQHLGIKYGELTEPMPAAPVGQVLAEDISTLLEAGQAVWEAVYSTKKQILVEVRRAGEAGGHRIPRLTAADAEANQLIHDVHAETERIWLSEPAELGDMHRGLIPSRAGTNETVLPTLLFVNGETRPLGYAAYGGLIRAAVADMPMDSVRQMARLLVGVPAEFLGYCGLEKLWDFTQRFMSCLDRLDRDDFLAVARHMALYINCLGGWNLHLFPWDAADPLRQQRRAEVGQPA
;
A
#
# COMPACT_ATOMS: atom_id res chain seq x y z
N MET A 1 9.33 17.39 23.16
CA MET A 1 8.84 18.37 22.18
C MET A 1 9.58 18.05 20.90
N SER A 2 8.87 17.64 19.85
CA SER A 2 9.47 17.44 18.52
C SER A 2 9.71 18.82 17.92
N GLU A 3 10.88 19.04 17.34
CA GLU A 3 11.15 20.26 16.59
C GLU A 3 10.62 20.03 15.17
N THR A 4 9.71 20.89 14.72
CA THR A 4 9.24 20.80 13.34
C THR A 4 10.41 21.06 12.40
N LEU A 5 10.44 20.39 11.23
CA LEU A 5 11.49 20.65 10.24
C LEU A 5 11.15 21.98 9.55
N PRO A 6 11.83 23.09 9.89
CA PRO A 6 11.35 24.42 9.51
C PRO A 6 11.30 24.53 7.98
N GLY A 7 10.11 24.79 7.43
CA GLY A 7 9.89 24.99 6.00
C GLY A 7 9.54 23.73 5.19
N ARG A 8 9.43 22.54 5.81
CA ARG A 8 8.99 21.33 5.08
C ARG A 8 7.50 21.07 5.26
N ARG A 9 6.70 21.75 4.43
CA ARG A 9 5.25 21.53 4.34
C ARG A 9 4.89 20.77 3.08
N ILE A 10 3.95 19.85 3.21
CA ILE A 10 3.39 19.09 2.09
C ILE A 10 1.90 19.40 1.98
N GLU A 11 1.40 19.43 0.76
CA GLU A 11 -0.03 19.46 0.45
C GLU A 11 -0.47 18.05 0.06
N ILE A 12 -1.57 17.59 0.66
CA ILE A 12 -2.21 16.31 0.38
C ILE A 12 -3.60 16.64 -0.18
N ALA A 13 -3.76 16.48 -1.48
CA ALA A 13 -4.95 16.86 -2.22
C ALA A 13 -5.72 15.64 -2.72
N TRP A 14 -7.04 15.72 -2.71
CA TRP A 14 -7.95 14.76 -3.34
C TRP A 14 -8.78 15.47 -4.41
N PRO A 15 -8.21 15.72 -5.61
CA PRO A 15 -8.82 16.60 -6.60
C PRO A 15 -10.22 16.16 -7.04
N GLY A 16 -10.48 14.85 -7.10
CA GLY A 16 -11.77 14.29 -7.52
C GLY A 16 -12.93 14.52 -6.54
N VAL A 17 -12.64 15.00 -5.33
CA VAL A 17 -13.61 15.39 -4.30
C VAL A 17 -13.39 16.80 -3.76
N GLY A 18 -12.41 17.54 -4.29
CA GLY A 18 -12.23 18.97 -4.01
C GLY A 18 -11.61 19.32 -2.66
N PHE A 19 -10.95 18.36 -1.99
CA PHE A 19 -10.31 18.59 -0.70
C PHE A 19 -8.79 18.72 -0.83
N THR A 20 -8.17 19.53 0.02
CA THR A 20 -6.71 19.64 0.16
C THR A 20 -6.40 20.03 1.59
N VAL A 21 -5.39 19.38 2.18
CA VAL A 21 -4.88 19.69 3.51
C VAL A 21 -3.37 19.90 3.46
N THR A 22 -2.86 20.70 4.37
CA THR A 22 -1.43 20.96 4.54
C THR A 22 -0.93 20.21 5.76
N ALA A 23 0.19 19.51 5.65
CA ALA A 23 0.89 18.91 6.78
C ALA A 23 2.31 19.45 6.91
N GLU A 24 2.75 19.65 8.14
CA GLU A 24 4.13 19.99 8.48
C GLU A 24 4.89 18.70 8.84
N LEU A 25 6.02 18.46 8.18
CA LEU A 25 6.89 17.33 8.50
C LEU A 25 7.76 17.66 9.73
N ASP A 26 8.08 16.63 10.51
CA ASP A 26 8.83 16.79 11.76
C ASP A 26 10.06 15.87 11.88
N ASP A 27 10.85 16.11 12.92
CA ASP A 27 12.17 15.53 13.15
C ASP A 27 12.15 14.18 13.88
N ARG A 28 10.99 13.63 14.24
CA ARG A 28 10.91 12.36 15.00
C ARG A 28 11.46 11.18 14.21
N ASN A 29 11.30 11.22 12.89
CA ASN A 29 11.80 10.19 11.97
C ASN A 29 12.41 10.87 10.73
N PRO A 30 13.62 11.45 10.83
CA PRO A 30 14.18 12.31 9.79
C PRO A 30 14.41 11.53 8.48
N GLU A 31 14.90 10.28 8.55
CA GLU A 31 15.11 9.45 7.34
C GLU A 31 13.81 9.11 6.60
N LEU A 32 12.70 8.90 7.34
CA LEU A 32 11.40 8.68 6.73
C LEU A 32 10.82 9.97 6.15
N ALA A 33 11.01 11.10 6.84
CA ALA A 33 10.60 12.42 6.36
C ALA A 33 11.40 12.84 5.11
N ASP A 34 12.70 12.55 5.06
CA ASP A 34 13.57 12.75 3.89
C ASP A 34 13.10 11.86 2.72
N ALA A 35 12.91 10.56 2.96
CA ALA A 35 12.41 9.64 1.94
C ALA A 35 11.07 10.09 1.33
N LEU A 36 10.16 10.62 2.17
CA LEU A 36 8.93 11.25 1.69
C LEU A 36 9.23 12.50 0.88
N TRP A 37 9.97 13.47 1.45
CA TRP A 37 10.23 14.79 0.85
C TRP A 37 10.93 14.72 -0.52
N GLU A 38 11.86 13.77 -0.69
CA GLU A 38 12.62 13.56 -1.92
C GLU A 38 11.80 12.88 -3.02
N SER A 39 10.72 12.19 -2.66
CA SER A 39 9.84 11.49 -3.61
C SER A 39 8.74 12.38 -4.22
N LEU A 40 8.55 13.58 -3.67
CA LEU A 40 7.49 14.50 -4.10
C LEU A 40 7.83 15.19 -5.43
N PRO A 41 6.83 15.50 -6.27
CA PRO A 41 5.40 15.16 -6.11
C PRO A 41 5.05 13.75 -6.62
N TYR A 42 3.99 13.16 -6.06
CA TYR A 42 3.40 11.93 -6.59
C TYR A 42 1.89 11.86 -6.41
N GLN A 43 1.22 11.10 -7.28
CA GLN A 43 -0.17 10.67 -7.12
C GLN A 43 -0.28 9.20 -6.70
N SER A 44 -1.41 8.78 -6.13
CA SER A 44 -1.73 7.39 -5.82
C SER A 44 -3.24 7.15 -5.72
N LEU A 45 -3.69 5.89 -5.76
CA LEU A 45 -5.04 5.51 -5.37
C LEU A 45 -5.21 5.70 -3.87
N GLN A 46 -6.18 6.53 -3.47
CA GLN A 46 -6.48 6.73 -2.05
C GLN A 46 -7.27 5.55 -1.50
N GLY A 47 -6.76 4.92 -0.44
CA GLY A 47 -7.45 3.90 0.33
C GLY A 47 -8.00 4.40 1.66
N HIS A 48 -8.89 3.60 2.24
CA HIS A 48 -9.39 3.74 3.60
C HIS A 48 -9.10 2.47 4.40
N ALA A 49 -8.75 2.60 5.67
CA ALA A 49 -8.64 1.44 6.55
C ALA A 49 -10.00 0.78 6.77
N LEU A 50 -10.09 -0.51 6.49
CA LEU A 50 -11.32 -1.29 6.63
C LEU A 50 -11.42 -1.99 7.99
N VAL A 51 -10.37 -1.87 8.79
CA VAL A 51 -10.24 -2.53 10.10
C VAL A 51 -9.82 -1.53 11.18
N ALA A 52 -8.78 -0.72 10.91
CA ALA A 52 -8.13 0.11 11.92
C ALA A 52 -8.97 1.30 12.42
N GLY A 53 -10.08 1.64 11.75
CA GLY A 53 -10.92 2.80 12.07
C GLY A 53 -10.76 3.95 11.08
N GLU A 54 -10.88 5.17 11.57
CA GLU A 54 -10.84 6.43 10.81
C GLU A 54 -9.40 6.79 10.39
N HIS A 55 -8.90 6.02 9.42
CA HIS A 55 -7.55 6.12 8.89
C HIS A 55 -7.53 6.08 7.37
N LEU A 56 -6.91 7.10 6.78
CA LEU A 56 -6.57 7.12 5.37
C LEU A 56 -5.18 6.53 5.16
N TYR A 57 -5.00 5.78 4.07
CA TYR A 57 -3.67 5.39 3.61
C TYR A 57 -3.65 5.20 2.10
N HIS A 58 -2.46 5.31 1.52
CA HIS A 58 -2.22 4.95 0.13
C HIS A 58 -0.82 4.40 -0.02
N VAL A 59 -0.61 3.60 -1.07
CA VAL A 59 0.73 3.14 -1.44
C VAL A 59 1.51 4.34 -1.95
N ALA A 60 2.66 4.62 -1.33
CA ALA A 60 3.59 5.64 -1.80
C ALA A 60 4.62 4.99 -2.75
N PRO A 61 4.98 5.62 -3.89
CA PRO A 61 5.97 5.07 -4.82
C PRO A 61 7.41 5.26 -4.31
N ILE A 62 7.66 4.83 -3.07
CA ILE A 62 8.88 5.08 -2.31
C ILE A 62 9.45 3.72 -1.85
N HIS A 63 10.38 3.16 -2.63
CA HIS A 63 10.96 1.85 -2.34
C HIS A 63 11.70 1.77 -1.00
N SER A 64 12.24 2.89 -0.51
CA SER A 64 12.97 2.94 0.77
C SER A 64 12.08 2.66 1.96
N LEU A 65 10.78 3.01 1.92
CA LEU A 65 9.84 2.77 3.01
C LEU A 65 9.78 1.29 3.45
N LEU A 66 10.03 0.34 2.54
CA LEU A 66 10.01 -1.09 2.85
C LEU A 66 11.05 -1.52 3.90
N HIS A 67 12.11 -0.73 4.09
CA HIS A 67 13.24 -1.08 4.94
C HIS A 67 13.85 0.08 5.75
N THR A 68 13.53 1.34 5.47
CA THR A 68 13.98 2.47 6.30
C THR A 68 13.52 2.28 7.75
N HIS A 69 14.47 2.38 8.67
CA HIS A 69 14.21 2.18 10.08
C HIS A 69 13.49 3.40 10.67
N ALA A 70 12.46 3.17 11.48
CA ALA A 70 11.80 4.23 12.23
C ALA A 70 12.53 4.44 13.57
N SER A 71 13.23 5.56 13.70
CA SER A 71 13.92 5.98 14.94
C SER A 71 12.95 6.25 16.10
N TYR A 72 11.70 6.62 15.79
CA TYR A 72 10.64 6.84 16.76
C TYR A 72 9.34 6.18 16.32
N LYS A 73 8.63 5.55 17.28
CA LYS A 73 7.27 5.06 17.09
C LYS A 73 6.40 5.50 18.26
N ILE A 74 5.17 5.91 17.94
CA ILE A 74 4.09 5.97 18.92
C ILE A 74 3.74 4.51 19.23
N ALA A 75 3.82 4.12 20.50
CA ALA A 75 3.62 2.72 20.91
C ALA A 75 2.19 2.24 20.62
N ASP A 76 1.22 3.13 20.84
CA ASP A 76 -0.18 2.89 20.53
C ASP A 76 -0.71 3.99 19.62
N ARG A 77 -0.89 3.68 18.34
CA ARG A 77 -1.33 4.67 17.34
C ARG A 77 -2.72 5.27 17.61
N ARG A 78 -3.52 4.66 18.49
CA ARG A 78 -4.82 5.23 18.90
C ARG A 78 -4.65 6.54 19.66
N GLU A 79 -3.54 6.66 20.40
CA GLU A 79 -3.19 7.84 21.19
C GLU A 79 -2.63 9.00 20.35
N ALA A 80 -2.29 8.77 19.08
CA ALA A 80 -1.81 9.82 18.19
C ALA A 80 -2.90 10.89 17.97
N PRO A 81 -2.57 12.19 17.89
CA PRO A 81 -3.54 13.21 17.51
C PRO A 81 -4.13 12.98 16.11
N ASP A 82 -5.38 13.39 15.90
CA ASP A 82 -5.94 13.44 14.55
C ASP A 82 -5.10 14.41 13.69
N GLY A 83 -4.94 14.08 12.42
CA GLY A 83 -4.00 14.72 11.51
C GLY A 83 -2.57 14.18 11.56
N THR A 84 -2.22 13.24 12.46
CA THR A 84 -0.87 12.66 12.44
C THR A 84 -0.63 11.90 11.13
N VAL A 85 0.45 12.26 10.44
CA VAL A 85 0.93 11.63 9.21
C VAL A 85 1.96 10.55 9.55
N PHE A 86 1.82 9.37 8.97
CA PHE A 86 2.67 8.21 9.22
C PHE A 86 3.30 7.70 7.93
N CYS A 87 4.52 7.16 8.04
CA CYS A 87 5.11 6.28 7.04
C CYS A 87 5.24 4.87 7.63
N SER A 88 5.10 3.83 6.81
CA SER A 88 5.19 2.45 7.29
C SER A 88 5.96 1.53 6.34
N ALA A 89 6.48 0.44 6.90
CA ALA A 89 7.12 -0.64 6.14
C ALA A 89 6.16 -1.46 5.25
N LEU A 90 4.86 -1.14 5.29
CA LEU A 90 3.87 -1.58 4.32
C LEU A 90 3.87 -0.71 3.04
N GLN A 91 4.82 0.22 2.94
CA GLN A 91 4.96 1.17 1.84
C GLN A 91 3.80 2.18 1.74
N HIS A 92 3.21 2.50 2.90
CA HIS A 92 2.11 3.46 2.99
C HIS A 92 2.56 4.82 3.51
N LEU A 93 1.94 5.88 2.97
CA LEU A 93 1.69 7.11 3.71
C LEU A 93 0.26 7.01 4.28
N GLY A 94 0.11 7.25 5.59
CA GLY A 94 -1.17 7.16 6.27
C GLY A 94 -1.47 8.39 7.10
N ILE A 95 -2.75 8.70 7.32
CA ILE A 95 -3.21 9.85 8.10
C ILE A 95 -4.34 9.41 9.02
N LYS A 96 -4.18 9.60 10.32
CA LYS A 96 -5.29 9.44 11.28
C LYS A 96 -6.22 10.64 11.13
N TYR A 97 -7.52 10.44 10.99
CA TYR A 97 -8.48 11.55 10.96
C TYR A 97 -9.59 11.44 12.02
N GLY A 98 -9.56 10.38 12.82
CA GLY A 98 -10.47 10.18 13.96
C GLY A 98 -10.16 8.89 14.73
N GLU A 99 -11.17 8.23 15.29
CA GLU A 99 -11.03 7.07 16.17
C GLU A 99 -10.37 5.86 15.49
N LEU A 100 -9.35 5.30 16.15
CA LEU A 100 -8.70 4.06 15.73
C LEU A 100 -8.94 2.94 16.75
N THR A 101 -9.12 1.72 16.24
CA THR A 101 -9.23 0.49 17.04
C THR A 101 -7.92 -0.28 17.10
N GLU A 102 -7.05 -0.12 16.11
CA GLU A 102 -5.77 -0.81 15.99
C GLU A 102 -4.71 -0.20 16.93
N PRO A 103 -4.17 -0.93 17.93
CA PRO A 103 -3.19 -0.41 18.89
C PRO A 103 -1.74 -0.52 18.40
N MET A 104 -1.51 -0.85 17.12
CA MET A 104 -0.17 -1.19 16.63
C MET A 104 0.76 0.04 16.65
N PRO A 105 2.05 -0.15 16.99
CA PRO A 105 3.01 0.94 16.94
C PRO A 105 3.15 1.54 15.54
N ALA A 106 3.17 2.87 15.43
CA ALA A 106 3.25 3.58 14.15
C ALA A 106 4.34 4.65 14.16
N ALA A 107 4.97 4.90 13.01
CA ALA A 107 6.07 5.86 12.86
C ALA A 107 5.55 7.19 12.28
N PRO A 108 5.32 8.23 13.11
CA PRO A 108 4.86 9.51 12.63
C PRO A 108 6.00 10.27 11.92
N VAL A 109 5.64 11.05 10.92
CA VAL A 109 6.57 11.89 10.13
C VAL A 109 6.09 13.34 10.00
N GLY A 110 4.90 13.66 10.50
CA GLY A 110 4.34 14.99 10.42
C GLY A 110 2.94 15.08 11.02
N GLN A 111 2.33 16.26 10.86
CA GLN A 111 1.03 16.61 11.41
C GLN A 111 0.30 17.57 10.46
N VAL A 112 -0.95 17.26 10.13
CA VAL A 112 -1.86 18.16 9.40
C VAL A 112 -2.12 19.41 10.25
N LEU A 113 -2.11 20.58 9.59
CA LEU A 113 -2.36 21.87 10.24
C LEU A 113 -3.75 21.89 10.90
N ALA A 114 -3.84 22.60 12.02
CA ALA A 114 -5.06 22.64 12.82
C ALA A 114 -6.27 23.18 12.04
N GLU A 115 -6.04 24.19 11.18
CA GLU A 115 -7.08 24.76 10.31
C GLU A 115 -7.63 23.77 9.26
N ASP A 116 -6.87 22.72 8.91
CA ASP A 116 -7.22 21.77 7.85
C ASP A 116 -7.85 20.47 8.39
N ILE A 117 -7.98 20.31 9.71
CA ILE A 117 -8.52 19.08 10.33
C ILE A 117 -9.97 18.82 9.93
N SER A 118 -10.81 19.85 9.83
CA SER A 118 -12.19 19.67 9.36
C SER A 118 -12.25 19.18 7.92
N THR A 119 -11.36 19.69 7.05
CA THR A 119 -11.24 19.25 5.66
C THR A 119 -10.72 17.82 5.55
N LEU A 120 -9.79 17.42 6.44
CA LEU A 120 -9.33 16.04 6.53
C LEU A 120 -10.48 15.08 6.89
N LEU A 121 -11.36 15.46 7.81
CA LEU A 121 -12.53 14.66 8.20
C LEU A 121 -13.49 14.46 7.02
N GLU A 122 -13.79 15.53 6.28
CA GLU A 122 -14.65 15.47 5.08
C GLU A 122 -14.03 14.58 3.98
N ALA A 123 -12.71 14.70 3.76
CA ALA A 123 -11.98 13.81 2.86
C ALA A 123 -12.05 12.35 3.33
N GLY A 124 -11.85 12.10 4.63
CA GLY A 124 -11.98 10.78 5.26
C GLY A 124 -13.32 10.11 4.95
N GLN A 125 -14.41 10.82 5.18
CA GLN A 125 -15.77 10.34 4.90
C GLN A 125 -16.03 10.09 3.42
N ALA A 126 -15.57 10.98 2.54
CA ALA A 126 -15.72 10.81 1.10
C ALA A 126 -14.96 9.58 0.58
N VAL A 127 -13.76 9.32 1.12
CA VAL A 127 -12.98 8.12 0.79
C VAL A 127 -13.61 6.86 1.37
N TRP A 128 -14.17 6.91 2.59
CA TRP A 128 -14.91 5.78 3.14
C TRP A 128 -16.09 5.39 2.24
N GLU A 129 -16.90 6.35 1.81
CA GLU A 129 -18.03 6.10 0.90
C GLU A 129 -17.59 5.52 -0.45
N ALA A 130 -16.46 6.02 -0.98
CA ALA A 130 -15.83 5.49 -2.18
C ALA A 130 -15.42 4.02 -2.03
N VAL A 131 -14.66 3.70 -0.99
CA VAL A 131 -14.12 2.34 -0.78
C VAL A 131 -15.21 1.37 -0.34
N TYR A 132 -16.09 1.77 0.57
CA TYR A 132 -17.11 0.89 1.15
C TYR A 132 -18.22 0.55 0.15
N SER A 133 -18.80 1.58 -0.49
CA SER A 133 -20.02 1.43 -1.30
C SER A 133 -19.79 1.73 -2.78
N THR A 134 -19.50 2.98 -3.14
CA THR A 134 -19.66 3.43 -4.55
C THR A 134 -18.60 2.90 -5.51
N LYS A 135 -17.45 2.46 -4.99
CA LYS A 135 -16.24 2.09 -5.74
C LYS A 135 -15.73 3.20 -6.66
N LYS A 136 -16.17 4.45 -6.47
CA LYS A 136 -15.67 5.61 -7.21
C LYS A 136 -14.18 5.79 -6.89
N GLN A 137 -13.34 5.75 -7.91
CA GLN A 137 -11.92 5.99 -7.73
C GLN A 137 -11.65 7.41 -7.21
N ILE A 138 -10.91 7.50 -6.09
CA ILE A 138 -10.38 8.76 -5.58
C ILE A 138 -8.85 8.69 -5.65
N LEU A 139 -8.26 9.65 -6.37
CA LEU A 139 -6.82 9.82 -6.41
C LEU A 139 -6.39 10.86 -5.38
N VAL A 140 -5.26 10.58 -4.72
CA VAL A 140 -4.55 11.52 -3.88
C VAL A 140 -3.33 12.04 -4.63
N GLU A 141 -3.05 13.33 -4.51
CA GLU A 141 -1.80 13.96 -4.94
C GLU A 141 -1.07 14.50 -3.71
N VAL A 142 0.20 14.15 -3.56
CA VAL A 142 1.07 14.66 -2.51
C VAL A 142 2.18 15.47 -3.17
N ARG A 143 2.35 16.72 -2.73
CA ARG A 143 3.35 17.65 -3.28
C ARG A 143 3.94 18.52 -2.17
N ARG A 144 5.07 19.16 -2.44
CA ARG A 144 5.59 20.21 -1.55
C ARG A 144 4.65 21.41 -1.62
N ALA A 145 4.38 22.04 -0.48
CA ALA A 145 3.44 23.14 -0.41
C ALA A 145 3.88 24.30 -1.30
N GLY A 146 2.97 24.83 -2.11
CA GLY A 146 3.25 25.88 -3.10
C GLY A 146 4.03 25.45 -4.35
N GLU A 147 4.41 24.18 -4.49
CA GLU A 147 5.02 23.65 -5.73
C GLU A 147 3.97 23.02 -6.65
N ALA A 148 4.33 22.84 -7.93
CA ALA A 148 3.43 22.20 -8.90
C ALA A 148 3.20 20.72 -8.56
N GLY A 149 1.98 20.25 -8.82
CA GLY A 149 1.63 18.83 -8.76
C GLY A 149 2.34 18.01 -9.83
N GLY A 150 2.18 16.68 -9.75
CA GLY A 150 2.81 15.76 -10.68
C GLY A 150 2.79 14.32 -10.19
N HIS A 151 3.16 13.41 -11.08
CA HIS A 151 3.26 12.00 -10.76
C HIS A 151 4.48 11.38 -11.44
N ARG A 152 5.22 10.60 -10.67
CA ARG A 152 6.32 9.78 -11.16
C ARG A 152 6.46 8.55 -10.27
N ILE A 153 6.72 7.40 -10.87
CA ILE A 153 7.19 6.22 -10.17
C ILE A 153 8.69 6.07 -10.44
N PRO A 154 9.56 6.15 -9.42
CA PRO A 154 10.99 5.94 -9.60
C PRO A 154 11.27 4.56 -10.18
N ARG A 155 12.15 4.51 -11.20
CA ARG A 155 12.61 3.25 -11.79
C ARG A 155 14.04 2.95 -11.33
N LEU A 156 14.20 1.87 -10.58
CA LEU A 156 15.49 1.22 -10.32
C LEU A 156 16.02 0.48 -11.57
N THR A 157 17.30 0.11 -11.55
CA THR A 157 17.98 -0.62 -12.63
C THR A 157 18.80 -1.76 -12.06
N ALA A 158 19.06 -2.78 -12.88
CA ALA A 158 19.95 -3.89 -12.56
C ALA A 158 21.08 -4.02 -13.59
N ALA A 159 22.20 -4.60 -13.19
CA ALA A 159 23.32 -4.92 -14.06
C ALA A 159 23.05 -6.18 -14.90
N ASP A 160 22.40 -7.21 -14.33
CA ASP A 160 21.91 -8.37 -15.09
C ASP A 160 20.83 -7.93 -16.10
N ALA A 161 21.04 -8.27 -17.37
CA ALA A 161 20.19 -7.80 -18.46
C ALA A 161 18.75 -8.34 -18.39
N GLU A 162 18.57 -9.60 -17.98
CA GLU A 162 17.24 -10.19 -17.83
C GLU A 162 16.51 -9.58 -16.64
N ALA A 163 17.22 -9.36 -15.53
CA ALA A 163 16.69 -8.66 -14.35
C ALA A 163 16.28 -7.22 -14.69
N ASN A 164 17.10 -6.50 -15.46
CA ASN A 164 16.80 -5.13 -15.85
C ASN A 164 15.62 -5.04 -16.83
N GLN A 165 15.44 -6.04 -17.69
CA GLN A 165 14.26 -6.16 -18.54
C GLN A 165 13.01 -6.53 -17.72
N LEU A 166 13.13 -7.42 -16.73
CA LEU A 166 12.02 -7.70 -15.81
C LEU A 166 11.61 -6.43 -15.05
N ILE A 167 12.57 -5.66 -14.53
CA ILE A 167 12.31 -4.38 -13.88
C ILE A 167 11.60 -3.41 -14.83
N HIS A 168 12.03 -3.32 -16.09
CA HIS A 168 11.35 -2.50 -17.10
C HIS A 168 9.87 -2.87 -17.21
N ASP A 169 9.57 -4.16 -17.37
CA ASP A 169 8.21 -4.62 -17.64
C ASP A 169 7.30 -4.50 -16.41
N VAL A 170 7.83 -4.82 -15.23
CA VAL A 170 7.12 -4.65 -13.95
C VAL A 170 6.83 -3.17 -13.68
N HIS A 171 7.82 -2.30 -13.92
CA HIS A 171 7.66 -0.85 -13.75
C HIS A 171 6.63 -0.29 -14.73
N ALA A 172 6.70 -0.65 -16.01
CA ALA A 172 5.74 -0.22 -17.03
C ALA A 172 4.32 -0.68 -16.72
N GLU A 173 4.15 -1.94 -16.26
CA GLU A 173 2.85 -2.44 -15.86
C GLU A 173 2.33 -1.73 -14.60
N THR A 174 3.22 -1.48 -13.62
CA THR A 174 2.89 -0.73 -12.41
C THR A 174 2.41 0.67 -12.76
N GLU A 175 3.12 1.42 -13.61
CA GLU A 175 2.70 2.75 -14.07
C GLU A 175 1.33 2.70 -14.76
N ARG A 176 1.11 1.70 -15.63
CA ARG A 176 -0.15 1.52 -16.34
C ARG A 176 -1.35 1.36 -15.39
N ILE A 177 -1.17 0.65 -14.28
CA ILE A 177 -2.25 0.37 -13.32
C ILE A 177 -2.23 1.28 -12.09
N TRP A 178 -1.26 2.18 -11.96
CA TRP A 178 -1.09 2.95 -10.74
C TRP A 178 -2.29 3.86 -10.43
N LEU A 179 -2.80 4.52 -11.48
CA LEU A 179 -3.94 5.45 -11.42
C LEU A 179 -5.15 4.95 -12.21
N SER A 180 -5.17 3.69 -12.61
CA SER A 180 -6.26 3.11 -13.39
C SER A 180 -6.48 1.65 -13.03
N GLU A 181 -7.75 1.25 -12.96
CA GLU A 181 -8.15 -0.10 -12.56
C GLU A 181 -7.41 -1.18 -13.37
N PRO A 182 -6.74 -2.17 -12.73
CA PRO A 182 -6.15 -3.30 -13.41
C PRO A 182 -7.24 -4.15 -14.05
N ALA A 183 -7.15 -4.39 -15.36
CA ALA A 183 -8.14 -5.17 -16.11
C ALA A 183 -8.39 -6.56 -15.48
N GLU A 184 -7.33 -7.27 -15.06
CA GLU A 184 -7.43 -8.59 -14.41
C GLU A 184 -8.30 -8.53 -13.13
N LEU A 185 -8.14 -7.50 -12.31
CA LEU A 185 -8.95 -7.31 -11.10
C LEU A 185 -10.38 -6.88 -11.43
N GLY A 186 -10.55 -5.99 -12.41
CA GLY A 186 -11.87 -5.55 -12.86
C GLY A 186 -12.72 -6.71 -13.40
N ASP A 187 -12.12 -7.54 -14.25
CA ASP A 187 -12.77 -8.74 -14.79
C ASP A 187 -13.13 -9.72 -13.68
N MET A 188 -12.20 -9.98 -12.75
CA MET A 188 -12.44 -10.86 -11.61
C MET A 188 -13.60 -10.40 -10.74
N HIS A 189 -13.69 -9.10 -10.42
CA HIS A 189 -14.78 -8.53 -9.63
C HIS A 189 -16.13 -8.53 -10.37
N ARG A 190 -16.11 -8.64 -11.72
CA ARG A 190 -17.31 -8.90 -12.54
C ARG A 190 -17.65 -10.38 -12.71
N GLY A 191 -16.89 -11.30 -12.12
CA GLY A 191 -17.07 -12.74 -12.26
C GLY A 191 -16.46 -13.34 -13.54
N LEU A 192 -15.66 -12.58 -14.27
CA LEU A 192 -15.01 -13.01 -15.51
C LEU A 192 -13.62 -13.57 -15.21
N ILE A 193 -13.57 -14.85 -14.81
CA ILE A 193 -12.32 -15.55 -14.48
C ILE A 193 -12.10 -16.68 -15.49
N PRO A 194 -11.05 -16.64 -16.34
CA PRO A 194 -10.82 -17.64 -17.37
C PRO A 194 -10.75 -19.07 -16.85
N SER A 195 -10.11 -19.28 -15.69
CA SER A 195 -9.97 -20.59 -15.04
C SER A 195 -11.25 -21.10 -14.38
N ARG A 196 -12.28 -20.26 -14.25
CA ARG A 196 -13.50 -20.52 -13.47
C ARG A 196 -13.24 -20.81 -11.98
N ALA A 197 -12.16 -20.26 -11.42
CA ALA A 197 -11.87 -20.40 -10.00
C ALA A 197 -13.04 -19.91 -9.15
N GLY A 198 -13.56 -20.80 -8.29
CA GLY A 198 -14.73 -20.53 -7.44
C GLY A 198 -15.65 -21.73 -7.35
N THR A 199 -15.78 -22.30 -6.15
CA THR A 199 -16.67 -23.45 -5.92
C THR A 199 -18.13 -23.04 -6.07
N ASN A 200 -18.96 -23.93 -6.62
CA ASN A 200 -20.40 -23.71 -6.85
C ASN A 200 -20.73 -22.47 -7.69
N GLU A 201 -19.88 -22.14 -8.68
CA GLU A 201 -20.09 -21.02 -9.60
C GLU A 201 -20.16 -19.65 -8.89
N THR A 202 -19.50 -19.54 -7.72
CA THR A 202 -19.44 -18.29 -6.94
C THR A 202 -18.06 -17.66 -7.01
N VAL A 203 -18.00 -16.34 -7.19
CA VAL A 203 -16.73 -15.59 -7.28
C VAL A 203 -16.24 -15.05 -5.93
N LEU A 204 -17.15 -14.86 -4.96
CA LEU A 204 -16.82 -14.26 -3.66
C LEU A 204 -15.66 -14.97 -2.92
N PRO A 205 -15.61 -16.33 -2.84
CA PRO A 205 -14.46 -16.99 -2.25
C PRO A 205 -13.17 -16.66 -2.98
N THR A 206 -13.18 -16.64 -4.31
CA THR A 206 -12.01 -16.28 -5.12
C THR A 206 -11.53 -14.86 -4.84
N LEU A 207 -12.45 -13.88 -4.75
CA LEU A 207 -12.11 -12.50 -4.38
C LEU A 207 -11.51 -12.40 -2.98
N LEU A 208 -12.05 -13.18 -2.02
CA LEU A 208 -11.53 -13.24 -0.65
C LEU A 208 -10.09 -13.75 -0.63
N PHE A 209 -9.81 -14.83 -1.35
CA PHE A 209 -8.47 -15.40 -1.46
C PHE A 209 -7.51 -14.46 -2.21
N VAL A 210 -7.94 -13.83 -3.30
CA VAL A 210 -7.12 -12.86 -4.03
C VAL A 210 -6.78 -11.65 -3.16
N ASN A 211 -7.74 -11.10 -2.42
CA ASN A 211 -7.48 -10.02 -1.46
C ASN A 211 -6.53 -10.48 -0.33
N GLY A 212 -6.78 -11.68 0.21
CA GLY A 212 -6.06 -12.27 1.33
C GLY A 212 -4.62 -12.67 1.03
N GLU A 213 -4.33 -13.15 -0.17
CA GLU A 213 -3.01 -13.65 -0.59
C GLU A 213 -2.15 -12.55 -1.24
N THR A 214 -2.75 -11.63 -2.01
CA THR A 214 -2.00 -10.56 -2.71
C THR A 214 -1.28 -9.66 -1.71
N ARG A 215 -1.97 -9.25 -0.63
CA ARG A 215 -1.42 -8.31 0.36
C ARG A 215 -0.15 -8.86 1.04
N PRO A 216 -0.16 -10.02 1.73
CA PRO A 216 1.02 -10.55 2.41
C PRO A 216 2.14 -10.90 1.43
N LEU A 217 1.84 -11.28 0.18
CA LEU A 217 2.89 -11.49 -0.83
C LEU A 217 3.73 -10.21 -1.02
N GLY A 218 3.09 -9.04 -1.08
CA GLY A 218 3.78 -7.75 -1.19
C GLY A 218 4.52 -7.34 0.09
N TYR A 219 3.78 -7.07 1.16
CA TYR A 219 4.36 -6.44 2.36
C TYR A 219 5.15 -7.39 3.26
N ALA A 220 4.79 -8.68 3.28
CA ALA A 220 5.42 -9.67 4.16
C ALA A 220 6.49 -10.48 3.43
N ALA A 221 6.17 -11.12 2.30
CA ALA A 221 7.13 -11.94 1.57
C ALA A 221 8.21 -11.08 0.89
N TYR A 222 7.86 -10.28 -0.13
CA TYR A 222 8.84 -9.41 -0.78
C TYR A 222 9.42 -8.36 0.17
N GLY A 223 8.58 -7.70 0.99
CA GLY A 223 9.06 -6.77 2.00
C GLY A 223 10.04 -7.39 3.01
N GLY A 224 9.80 -8.64 3.43
CA GLY A 224 10.69 -9.39 4.30
C GLY A 224 12.01 -9.75 3.64
N LEU A 225 11.98 -10.19 2.38
CA LEU A 225 13.18 -10.47 1.59
C LEU A 225 14.05 -9.23 1.40
N ILE A 226 13.44 -8.07 1.13
CA ILE A 226 14.14 -6.79 1.00
C ILE A 226 14.83 -6.43 2.32
N ARG A 227 14.12 -6.53 3.45
CA ARG A 227 14.71 -6.24 4.78
C ARG A 227 15.83 -7.21 5.12
N ALA A 228 15.70 -8.49 4.79
CA ALA A 228 16.76 -9.47 4.99
C ALA A 228 18.00 -9.15 4.15
N ALA A 229 17.81 -8.78 2.88
CA ALA A 229 18.89 -8.40 1.99
C ALA A 229 19.58 -7.09 2.43
N VAL A 230 18.84 -6.09 2.91
CA VAL A 230 19.39 -4.85 3.48
C VAL A 230 20.15 -5.10 4.78
N ALA A 231 19.71 -6.06 5.60
CA ALA A 231 20.37 -6.47 6.83
C ALA A 231 21.59 -7.39 6.60
N ASP A 232 22.18 -7.36 5.40
CA ASP A 232 23.35 -8.14 5.00
C ASP A 232 23.22 -9.66 5.18
N MET A 233 22.00 -10.21 5.17
CA MET A 233 21.81 -11.66 5.17
C MET A 233 22.53 -12.29 3.97
N PRO A 234 23.21 -13.45 4.12
CA PRO A 234 23.88 -14.12 2.99
C PRO A 234 22.95 -14.36 1.82
N MET A 235 23.42 -14.08 0.59
CA MET A 235 22.57 -14.15 -0.61
C MET A 235 21.99 -15.54 -0.85
N ASP A 236 22.73 -16.61 -0.52
CA ASP A 236 22.20 -17.98 -0.65
C ASP A 236 20.99 -18.21 0.26
N SER A 237 20.99 -17.65 1.48
CA SER A 237 19.84 -17.69 2.38
C SER A 237 18.68 -16.86 1.84
N VAL A 238 18.94 -15.66 1.33
CA VAL A 238 17.90 -14.80 0.73
C VAL A 238 17.24 -15.46 -0.48
N ARG A 239 18.04 -16.06 -1.39
CA ARG A 239 17.54 -16.83 -2.54
C ARG A 239 16.73 -18.04 -2.11
N GLN A 240 17.19 -18.79 -1.10
CA GLN A 240 16.45 -19.92 -0.56
C GLN A 240 15.09 -19.50 0.02
N MET A 241 15.05 -18.40 0.78
CA MET A 241 13.80 -17.85 1.29
C MET A 241 12.88 -17.38 0.17
N ALA A 242 13.42 -16.71 -0.86
CA ALA A 242 12.61 -16.27 -2.00
C ALA A 242 11.89 -17.46 -2.63
N ARG A 243 12.58 -18.58 -2.87
CA ARG A 243 11.96 -19.80 -3.41
C ARG A 243 10.83 -20.35 -2.55
N LEU A 244 10.96 -20.28 -1.24
CA LEU A 244 9.96 -20.81 -0.29
C LEU A 244 8.74 -19.90 -0.14
N LEU A 245 8.92 -18.59 -0.29
CA LEU A 245 7.92 -17.61 0.13
C LEU A 245 7.10 -17.01 -1.03
N VAL A 246 7.64 -16.94 -2.26
CA VAL A 246 6.97 -16.19 -3.34
C VAL A 246 6.29 -17.07 -4.38
N GLY A 247 6.80 -18.29 -4.62
CA GLY A 247 6.35 -19.13 -5.73
C GLY A 247 4.90 -19.58 -5.62
N VAL A 248 4.57 -20.31 -4.54
CA VAL A 248 3.24 -20.90 -4.34
C VAL A 248 2.12 -19.85 -4.28
N PRO A 249 2.25 -18.75 -3.51
CA PRO A 249 1.20 -17.73 -3.48
C PRO A 249 0.97 -17.08 -4.85
N ALA A 250 2.05 -16.77 -5.60
CA ALA A 250 1.93 -16.16 -6.92
C ALA A 250 1.32 -17.12 -7.96
N GLU A 251 1.66 -18.40 -7.92
CA GLU A 251 1.09 -19.43 -8.79
C GLU A 251 -0.42 -19.57 -8.56
N PHE A 252 -0.84 -19.64 -7.29
CA PHE A 252 -2.25 -19.69 -6.92
C PHE A 252 -3.00 -18.43 -7.38
N LEU A 253 -2.42 -17.24 -7.17
CA LEU A 253 -2.99 -15.99 -7.66
C LEU A 253 -3.09 -15.94 -9.19
N GLY A 254 -2.11 -16.51 -9.90
CA GLY A 254 -2.16 -16.71 -11.35
C GLY A 254 -3.35 -17.57 -11.78
N TYR A 255 -3.57 -18.71 -11.11
CA TYR A 255 -4.76 -19.54 -11.32
C TYR A 255 -6.07 -18.76 -11.05
N CYS A 256 -6.09 -17.90 -10.04
CA CYS A 256 -7.26 -17.05 -9.74
C CYS A 256 -7.49 -15.92 -10.75
N GLY A 257 -6.53 -15.62 -11.64
CA GLY A 257 -6.67 -14.63 -12.72
C GLY A 257 -5.63 -13.51 -12.72
N LEU A 258 -4.64 -13.50 -11.82
CA LEU A 258 -3.52 -12.56 -11.84
C LEU A 258 -2.34 -13.11 -12.66
N GLU A 259 -2.57 -13.32 -13.96
CA GLU A 259 -1.62 -13.98 -14.85
C GLU A 259 -0.30 -13.20 -14.96
N LYS A 260 -0.35 -11.86 -15.04
CA LYS A 260 0.86 -11.03 -15.09
C LYS A 260 1.72 -11.13 -13.83
N LEU A 261 1.09 -11.16 -12.66
CA LEU A 261 1.79 -11.36 -11.39
C LEU A 261 2.55 -12.70 -11.39
N TRP A 262 1.90 -13.74 -11.91
CA TRP A 262 2.53 -15.04 -12.01
C TRP A 262 3.70 -15.04 -13.00
N ASP A 263 3.52 -14.49 -14.21
CA ASP A 263 4.60 -14.35 -15.21
C ASP A 263 5.82 -13.62 -14.63
N PHE A 264 5.61 -12.46 -14.01
CA PHE A 264 6.70 -11.70 -13.38
C PHE A 264 7.40 -12.48 -12.28
N THR A 265 6.66 -13.25 -11.49
CA THR A 265 7.26 -14.09 -10.45
C THR A 265 8.06 -15.25 -11.04
N GLN A 266 7.60 -15.89 -12.11
CA GLN A 266 8.35 -16.93 -12.81
C GLN A 266 9.67 -16.38 -13.37
N ARG A 267 9.63 -15.19 -13.97
CA ARG A 267 10.81 -14.50 -14.50
C ARG A 267 11.79 -14.07 -13.41
N PHE A 268 11.30 -13.62 -12.26
CA PHE A 268 12.15 -13.34 -11.09
C PHE A 268 12.86 -14.63 -10.62
N MET A 269 12.12 -15.72 -10.54
CA MET A 269 12.65 -17.01 -10.09
C MET A 269 13.67 -17.60 -11.08
N SER A 270 13.54 -17.33 -12.39
CA SER A 270 14.49 -17.81 -13.41
C SER A 270 15.81 -17.06 -13.41
N CYS A 271 15.86 -15.79 -12.95
CA CYS A 271 17.10 -15.03 -12.84
C CYS A 271 17.72 -15.03 -11.43
N LEU A 272 16.99 -15.49 -10.42
CA LEU A 272 17.33 -15.39 -8.98
C LEU A 272 18.77 -15.79 -8.61
N ASP A 273 19.29 -16.87 -9.19
CA ASP A 273 20.64 -17.38 -8.88
C ASP A 273 21.78 -16.50 -9.41
N ARG A 274 21.50 -15.66 -10.41
CA ARG A 274 22.50 -14.76 -11.01
C ARG A 274 22.54 -13.40 -10.35
N LEU A 275 21.50 -13.03 -9.62
CA LEU A 275 21.38 -11.70 -9.03
C LEU A 275 22.38 -11.55 -7.88
N ASP A 276 23.18 -10.50 -7.93
CA ASP A 276 23.87 -10.01 -6.73
C ASP A 276 22.88 -9.31 -5.79
N ARG A 277 23.38 -8.75 -4.68
CA ARG A 277 22.52 -8.10 -3.69
C ARG A 277 21.80 -6.88 -4.24
N ASP A 278 22.46 -6.07 -5.06
CA ASP A 278 21.92 -4.82 -5.57
C ASP A 278 20.85 -5.09 -6.64
N ASP A 279 21.13 -6.01 -7.56
CA ASP A 279 20.18 -6.47 -8.57
C ASP A 279 18.96 -7.15 -7.93
N PHE A 280 19.19 -8.00 -6.91
CA PHE A 280 18.10 -8.61 -6.14
C PHE A 280 17.20 -7.55 -5.50
N LEU A 281 17.80 -6.56 -4.82
CA LEU A 281 17.06 -5.47 -4.19
C LEU A 281 16.27 -4.66 -5.22
N ALA A 282 16.86 -4.36 -6.38
CA ALA A 282 16.19 -3.62 -7.44
C ALA A 282 14.95 -4.36 -7.96
N VAL A 283 15.07 -5.66 -8.26
CA VAL A 283 13.94 -6.48 -8.72
C VAL A 283 12.89 -6.64 -7.62
N ALA A 284 13.30 -7.05 -6.41
CA ALA A 284 12.38 -7.33 -5.32
C ALA A 284 11.57 -6.08 -4.91
N ARG A 285 12.19 -4.88 -4.92
CA ARG A 285 11.51 -3.61 -4.63
C ARG A 285 10.45 -3.25 -5.67
N HIS A 286 10.69 -3.54 -6.95
CA HIS A 286 9.68 -3.35 -8.01
C HIS A 286 8.55 -4.37 -7.92
N MET A 287 8.88 -5.64 -7.65
CA MET A 287 7.85 -6.66 -7.38
C MET A 287 6.97 -6.27 -6.19
N ALA A 288 7.57 -5.85 -5.08
CA ALA A 288 6.82 -5.37 -3.91
C ALA A 288 5.90 -4.19 -4.25
N LEU A 289 6.40 -3.20 -4.99
CA LEU A 289 5.63 -2.04 -5.41
C LEU A 289 4.42 -2.44 -6.27
N TYR A 290 4.63 -3.28 -7.28
CA TYR A 290 3.57 -3.80 -8.15
C TYR A 290 2.50 -4.55 -7.35
N ILE A 291 2.92 -5.46 -6.47
CA ILE A 291 2.00 -6.27 -5.66
C ILE A 291 1.25 -5.39 -4.63
N ASN A 292 1.92 -4.42 -4.00
CA ASN A 292 1.26 -3.48 -3.10
C ASN A 292 0.25 -2.60 -3.85
N CYS A 293 0.54 -2.21 -5.10
CA CYS A 293 -0.41 -1.52 -5.98
C CYS A 293 -1.66 -2.38 -6.24
N LEU A 294 -1.48 -3.66 -6.62
CA LEU A 294 -2.59 -4.61 -6.74
C LEU A 294 -3.36 -4.77 -5.41
N GLY A 295 -2.65 -4.79 -4.28
CA GLY A 295 -3.23 -4.82 -2.94
C GLY A 295 -4.14 -3.60 -2.66
N GLY A 296 -3.71 -2.40 -3.07
CA GLY A 296 -4.52 -1.18 -3.00
C GLY A 296 -5.81 -1.29 -3.82
N TRP A 297 -5.72 -1.79 -5.05
CA TRP A 297 -6.89 -2.04 -5.91
C TRP A 297 -7.82 -3.10 -5.34
N ASN A 298 -7.28 -4.19 -4.80
CA ASN A 298 -8.07 -5.22 -4.12
C ASN A 298 -8.86 -4.62 -2.94
N LEU A 299 -8.26 -3.73 -2.16
CA LEU A 299 -8.95 -3.07 -1.04
C LEU A 299 -10.01 -2.08 -1.53
N HIS A 300 -9.81 -1.44 -2.67
CA HIS A 300 -10.79 -0.53 -3.28
C HIS A 300 -12.00 -1.27 -3.88
N LEU A 301 -11.75 -2.34 -4.64
CA LEU A 301 -12.76 -3.03 -5.44
C LEU A 301 -13.58 -4.06 -4.66
N PHE A 302 -13.03 -4.62 -3.57
CA PHE A 302 -13.71 -5.68 -2.83
C PHE A 302 -15.09 -5.20 -2.30
N PRO A 303 -16.13 -6.06 -2.34
CA PRO A 303 -17.50 -5.67 -1.98
C PRO A 303 -17.69 -5.64 -0.45
N TRP A 304 -17.15 -4.62 0.22
CA TRP A 304 -17.22 -4.47 1.68
C TRP A 304 -18.64 -4.25 2.22
N ASP A 305 -19.53 -3.68 1.41
CA ASP A 305 -20.96 -3.54 1.69
C ASP A 305 -21.67 -4.88 1.89
N ALA A 306 -21.12 -5.99 1.34
CA ALA A 306 -21.60 -7.34 1.66
C ALA A 306 -21.50 -7.69 3.16
N ALA A 307 -20.74 -6.92 3.94
CA ALA A 307 -20.63 -7.06 5.39
C ALA A 307 -21.72 -6.32 6.18
N ASP A 308 -22.65 -5.60 5.54
CA ASP A 308 -23.75 -4.91 6.24
C ASP A 308 -24.58 -5.81 7.17
N PRO A 309 -24.86 -7.10 6.85
CA PRO A 309 -25.51 -8.01 7.78
C PRO A 309 -24.63 -8.46 8.96
N LEU A 310 -23.33 -8.15 8.97
CA LEU A 310 -22.32 -8.61 9.92
C LEU A 310 -21.85 -7.51 10.89
N ARG A 311 -22.65 -6.44 11.07
CA ARG A 311 -22.32 -5.36 12.01
C ARG A 311 -22.14 -5.90 13.43
N GLN A 312 -21.08 -5.46 14.11
CA GLN A 312 -20.85 -5.80 15.51
C GLN A 312 -21.99 -5.26 16.38
N GLN A 313 -22.55 -6.12 17.23
CA GLN A 313 -23.53 -5.70 18.22
C GLN A 313 -22.84 -4.89 19.31
N ARG A 314 -23.40 -3.74 19.69
CA ARG A 314 -22.91 -3.00 20.86
C ARG A 314 -23.27 -3.78 22.11
N ARG A 315 -22.34 -3.94 23.06
CA ARG A 315 -22.58 -4.68 24.31
C ARG A 315 -23.84 -4.25 25.09
N ALA A 316 -24.31 -3.02 24.91
CA ALA A 316 -25.55 -2.51 25.51
C ALA A 316 -26.84 -3.13 24.92
N GLU A 317 -26.77 -3.79 23.76
CA GLU A 317 -27.91 -4.40 23.05
C GLU A 317 -27.99 -5.93 23.28
N VAL A 318 -26.96 -6.52 23.91
CA VAL A 318 -26.90 -7.96 24.26
C VAL A 318 -27.44 -8.16 25.68
N GLY A 319 -28.73 -7.90 25.85
CA GLY A 319 -29.36 -7.86 27.17
C GLY A 319 -30.86 -8.20 27.16
N GLN A 320 -31.21 -9.40 26.71
CA GLN A 320 -32.10 -10.35 27.40
C GLN A 320 -32.45 -11.52 26.45
N PRO A 321 -32.13 -12.78 26.80
CA PRO A 321 -32.75 -13.92 26.13
C PRO A 321 -34.25 -13.94 26.48
N ALA A 322 -35.10 -14.18 25.47
CA ALA A 322 -36.50 -14.53 25.65
C ALA A 322 -36.64 -15.92 26.29
#